data_AF-A0A2X2YHK4-F1
#
_entry.id   AF-A0A2X2YHK4-F1
#
_cell.length_a   1.000
_cell.length_b   1.000
_cell.length_c   1.000
_cell.angle_alpha   90.00
_cell.angle_beta   90.00
_cell.angle_gamma   90.00
#
_symmetry.space_group_name_H-M   'P 1'
#
loop_
_entity.id
_entity.type
_entity.pdbx_description
1 polymer ?
#
loop_
_entity_poly.entity_id
_entity_poly.type
_entity_poly.pdbx_seq_one_letter_code
_entity_poly.pdbx_strand_id
1 'polypeptide(L)'
;MLPICLGEATKFSQYLLDSDKRYRVIARLGQRTDTSDADGQIVQERPVTFSAEQLAAALETFRGDIEQIPSMYSALKYQGKKLYEYARQGIEVPREARPITVYELLFIRHEGDELELEVHCSKGTLHSHHYR
;
A
#
# COMPACT_ATOMS: atom_id res chain seq x y z
N MET A 1 2.16 -13.78 -2.68
CA MET A 1 2.30 -15.14 -2.07
C MET A 1 1.47 -15.18 -0.80
N LEU A 2 0.75 -16.28 -0.54
CA LEU A 2 0.01 -16.49 0.71
C LEU A 2 0.58 -17.73 1.44
N PRO A 3 1.41 -17.56 2.47
CA PRO A 3 1.91 -18.68 3.26
C PRO A 3 0.76 -19.36 4.02
N ILE A 4 0.64 -20.68 3.89
CA ILE A 4 -0.34 -21.49 4.64
C ILE A 4 0.43 -22.42 5.58
N CYS A 5 0.31 -22.18 6.89
CA CYS A 5 0.88 -23.05 7.92
C CYS A 5 -0.15 -24.13 8.31
N LEU A 6 0.25 -25.40 8.27
CA LEU A 6 -0.60 -26.54 8.62
C LEU A 6 -0.06 -27.27 9.87
N GLY A 7 -0.98 -27.72 10.73
CA GLY A 7 -0.64 -28.45 11.96
C GLY A 7 0.31 -27.67 12.88
N GLU A 8 1.36 -28.34 13.34
CA GLU A 8 2.36 -27.77 14.24
C GLU A 8 3.11 -26.55 13.65
N ALA A 9 3.16 -26.41 12.31
CA ALA A 9 3.77 -25.24 11.67
C ALA A 9 3.05 -23.93 12.02
N THR A 10 1.78 -23.97 12.41
CA THR A 10 1.03 -22.78 12.86
C THR A 10 1.67 -22.10 14.07
N LYS A 11 2.39 -22.86 14.91
CA LYS A 11 3.12 -22.32 16.08
C LYS A 11 4.24 -21.37 15.68
N PHE A 12 4.70 -21.44 14.43
CA PHE A 12 5.83 -20.67 13.89
C PHE A 12 5.39 -19.59 12.89
N SER A 13 4.08 -19.38 12.69
CA SER A 13 3.57 -18.41 11.71
C SER A 13 4.01 -16.97 12.00
N GLN A 14 4.35 -16.65 13.25
CA GLN A 14 4.82 -15.33 13.65
C GLN A 14 6.08 -14.91 12.88
N TYR A 15 7.00 -15.83 12.59
CA TYR A 15 8.19 -15.52 11.81
C TYR A 15 7.86 -15.09 10.38
N LEU A 16 6.82 -15.67 9.78
CA LEU A 16 6.34 -15.29 8.44
C LEU A 16 5.58 -13.96 8.46
N LEU A 17 4.83 -13.70 9.54
CA LEU A 17 4.19 -12.40 9.75
C LEU A 17 5.23 -11.29 9.88
N ASP A 18 6.38 -11.60 10.49
CA ASP A 18 7.44 -10.64 10.75
C ASP A 18 8.46 -10.48 9.62
N SER A 19 8.43 -11.34 8.59
CA SER A 19 9.35 -11.24 7.45
C SER A 19 9.15 -9.96 6.62
N ASP A 20 10.13 -9.63 5.79
CA ASP A 20 9.96 -8.73 4.67
C ASP A 20 9.12 -9.36 3.55
N LYS A 21 8.66 -8.52 2.61
CA LYS A 21 7.84 -8.95 1.48
C LYS A 21 8.22 -8.16 0.22
N ARG A 22 8.08 -8.81 -0.94
CA ARG A 22 8.32 -8.21 -2.26
C ARG A 22 7.07 -8.29 -3.12
N TYR A 23 6.78 -7.21 -3.83
CA TYR A 23 5.56 -7.03 -4.60
C TYR A 23 5.87 -6.43 -5.97
N ARG A 24 5.13 -6.87 -6.99
CA ARG A 24 5.05 -6.19 -8.28
C ARG A 24 3.68 -5.53 -8.35
N VAL A 25 3.67 -4.23 -8.65
CA VAL A 25 2.45 -3.41 -8.66
C VAL A 25 2.38 -2.62 -9.96
N ILE A 26 1.17 -2.51 -10.51
CA ILE A 26 0.84 -1.60 -11.60
C ILE A 26 -0.16 -0.60 -11.04
N ALA A 27 0.21 0.67 -11.02
CA ALA A 27 -0.65 1.77 -10.61
C ALA A 27 -1.21 2.47 -11.85
N ARG A 28 -2.50 2.84 -11.81
CA ARG A 28 -3.13 3.69 -12.81
C ARG A 28 -3.04 5.15 -12.36
N LEU A 29 -2.27 5.93 -13.09
CA LEU A 29 -2.09 7.36 -12.87
C LEU A 29 -3.32 8.13 -13.35
N GLY A 30 -3.54 9.30 -12.75
CA GLY A 30 -4.66 10.17 -13.10
C GLY A 30 -5.99 9.77 -12.45
N GLN A 31 -6.14 8.54 -11.93
CA GLN A 31 -7.34 8.09 -11.23
C GLN A 31 -7.05 7.74 -9.78
N ARG A 32 -7.95 8.16 -8.88
CA ARG A 32 -7.92 7.79 -7.46
C ARG A 32 -9.25 7.15 -7.09
N THR A 33 -9.18 6.00 -6.43
CA THR A 33 -10.33 5.32 -5.86
C THR A 33 -10.42 5.50 -4.35
N ASP A 34 -11.57 5.22 -3.74
CA ASP A 34 -11.79 5.27 -2.29
C ASP A 34 -11.11 4.11 -1.53
N THR A 35 -10.81 3.00 -2.20
CA THR A 35 -10.12 1.85 -1.63
C THR A 35 -8.61 1.88 -1.85
N SER A 36 -8.11 2.75 -2.74
CA SER A 36 -6.72 2.76 -3.24
C SER A 36 -6.33 1.54 -4.07
N ASP A 37 -7.32 0.82 -4.62
CA ASP A 37 -7.15 -0.24 -5.60
C ASP A 37 -8.26 -0.17 -6.68
N ALA A 38 -8.23 -1.11 -7.62
CA ALA A 38 -9.17 -1.16 -8.74
C ALA A 38 -10.60 -1.57 -8.35
N ASP A 39 -10.81 -2.11 -7.14
CA ASP A 39 -12.13 -2.57 -6.68
C ASP A 39 -12.97 -1.42 -6.09
N GLY A 40 -12.35 -0.26 -5.85
CA GLY A 40 -13.02 0.94 -5.34
C GLY A 40 -13.70 1.79 -6.41
N GLN A 41 -14.46 2.78 -5.96
CA GLN A 41 -15.08 3.77 -6.83
C GLN A 41 -14.12 4.93 -7.08
N ILE A 42 -14.06 5.42 -8.33
CA ILE A 42 -13.25 6.60 -8.67
C ILE A 42 -13.83 7.81 -7.92
N VAL A 43 -13.01 8.39 -7.04
CA VAL A 43 -13.34 9.61 -6.27
C VAL A 43 -12.71 10.85 -6.89
N GLN A 44 -11.68 10.68 -7.72
CA GLN A 44 -11.00 11.78 -8.39
C GLN A 44 -10.36 11.31 -9.69
N GLU A 45 -10.46 12.14 -10.72
CA GLU A 45 -9.76 11.96 -11.99
C GLU A 45 -9.09 13.27 -12.40
N ARG A 46 -7.84 13.19 -12.87
CA ARG A 46 -7.01 14.33 -13.29
C ARG A 46 -6.08 13.93 -14.43
N PRO A 47 -5.74 14.88 -15.33
CA PRO A 47 -4.75 14.62 -16.37
C PRO A 47 -3.38 14.34 -15.75
N VAL A 48 -2.64 13.40 -16.35
CA VAL A 48 -1.26 13.07 -15.96
C VAL A 48 -0.32 14.04 -16.66
N THR A 49 0.29 14.97 -15.90
CA THR A 49 1.08 16.09 -16.47
C THR A 49 2.49 16.23 -15.86
N PHE A 50 3.08 15.16 -15.34
CA PHE A 50 4.42 15.21 -14.74
C PHE A 50 5.53 14.89 -15.76
N SER A 51 6.75 15.35 -15.49
CA SER A 51 7.95 14.97 -16.23
C SER A 51 8.59 13.69 -15.67
N ALA A 52 9.45 13.03 -16.45
CA ALA A 52 10.21 11.87 -15.98
C ALA A 52 11.08 12.19 -14.76
N GLU A 53 11.64 13.40 -14.68
CA GLU A 53 12.42 13.87 -13.52
C GLU A 53 11.55 14.03 -12.28
N GLN A 54 10.33 14.57 -12.42
CA GLN A 54 9.38 14.67 -11.32
C GLN A 54 8.96 13.30 -10.81
N LEU A 55 8.74 12.33 -11.72
CA LEU A 55 8.44 10.95 -11.33
C LEU A 55 9.63 10.33 -10.57
N ALA A 56 10.85 10.44 -11.09
CA ALA A 56 12.04 9.90 -10.44
C ALA A 56 12.26 10.51 -9.04
N ALA A 57 12.14 11.83 -8.92
CA ALA A 57 12.23 12.51 -7.64
C ALA A 57 11.12 12.09 -6.66
N ALA A 58 9.89 11.91 -7.16
CA ALA A 58 8.78 11.43 -6.34
C ALA A 58 9.06 10.02 -5.80
N LEU A 59 9.47 9.08 -6.65
CA LEU A 59 9.80 7.71 -6.26
C LEU A 59 10.93 7.63 -5.23
N GLU A 60 11.88 8.56 -5.26
CA GLU A 60 12.98 8.60 -4.30
C GLU A 60 12.50 8.86 -2.87
N THR A 61 11.42 9.62 -2.70
CA THR A 61 10.85 9.92 -1.37
C THR A 61 10.24 8.71 -0.68
N PHE A 62 10.07 7.60 -1.40
CA PHE A 62 9.52 6.35 -0.89
C PHE A 62 10.59 5.34 -0.47
N ARG A 63 11.88 5.64 -0.67
CA ARG A 63 12.98 4.72 -0.32
C ARG A 63 13.41 4.91 1.14
N GLY A 64 13.81 3.81 1.78
CA GLY A 64 14.30 3.83 3.16
C GLY A 64 13.16 3.87 4.18
N ASP A 65 13.43 4.50 5.32
CA ASP A 65 12.48 4.57 6.44
C ASP A 65 11.48 5.70 6.22
N ILE A 66 10.21 5.33 6.14
CA ILE A 66 9.10 6.27 5.90
C ILE A 66 7.94 6.00 6.85
N GLU A 67 7.12 7.03 7.04
CA GLU A 67 5.89 6.95 7.83
C GLU A 67 4.69 6.71 6.90
N GLN A 68 3.91 5.66 7.18
CA GLN A 68 2.75 5.28 6.39
C GLN A 68 1.47 5.35 7.22
N ILE A 69 0.42 6.00 6.70
CA ILE A 69 -0.91 6.02 7.32
C ILE A 69 -1.76 4.91 6.71
N PRO A 70 -2.14 3.86 7.47
CA PRO A 70 -2.89 2.75 6.91
C PRO A 70 -4.23 3.19 6.30
N SER A 71 -4.66 2.51 5.23
CA SER A 71 -6.00 2.74 4.64
C SER A 71 -7.12 2.40 5.63
N MET A 72 -8.27 3.07 5.47
CA MET A 72 -9.53 2.71 6.15
C MET A 72 -9.96 1.28 5.77
N TYR A 73 -9.65 0.84 4.55
CA TYR A 73 -9.89 -0.53 4.10
C TYR A 73 -8.76 -1.47 4.54
N SER A 74 -8.56 -1.62 5.85
CA SER A 74 -7.56 -2.53 6.42
C SER A 74 -8.11 -3.35 7.59
N ALA A 75 -7.43 -4.44 7.92
CA ALA A 75 -7.79 -5.34 9.02
C ALA A 75 -7.31 -4.84 10.41
N LEU A 76 -6.68 -3.67 10.46
CA LEU A 76 -6.28 -3.03 11.71
C LEU A 76 -7.51 -2.73 12.57
N LYS A 77 -7.35 -2.76 13.89
CA LYS A 77 -8.46 -2.51 14.82
C LYS A 77 -8.41 -1.10 15.38
N TYR A 78 -9.57 -0.48 15.48
CA TYR A 78 -9.83 0.74 16.24
C TYR A 78 -11.00 0.46 17.18
N GLN A 79 -10.82 0.69 18.48
CA GLN A 79 -11.83 0.42 19.52
C GLN A 79 -12.52 -0.97 19.39
N GLY A 80 -11.72 -2.00 19.11
CA GLY A 80 -12.19 -3.39 19.04
C GLY A 80 -12.78 -3.85 17.70
N LYS A 81 -13.11 -2.94 16.77
CA LYS A 81 -13.60 -3.25 15.41
C LYS A 81 -12.54 -3.01 14.35
N LYS A 82 -12.59 -3.72 13.22
CA LYS A 82 -11.63 -3.53 12.12
C LYS A 82 -11.93 -2.24 11.34
N LEU A 83 -10.90 -1.58 10.80
CA LEU A 83 -11.05 -0.31 10.08
C LEU A 83 -12.01 -0.42 8.89
N TYR A 84 -11.98 -1.53 8.15
CA TYR A 84 -12.90 -1.72 7.03
C TYR A 84 -14.38 -1.77 7.44
N GLU A 85 -14.68 -2.12 8.70
CA GLU A 85 -16.06 -2.13 9.20
C GLU A 85 -16.59 -0.69 9.33
N TYR A 86 -15.75 0.24 9.77
CA TYR A 86 -16.06 1.67 9.80
C TYR A 86 -16.13 2.26 8.38
N ALA A 87 -15.18 1.90 7.51
CA ALA A 87 -15.12 2.36 6.12
C ALA A 87 -16.42 2.07 5.37
N ARG A 88 -16.93 0.82 5.49
CA ARG A 88 -18.20 0.38 4.88
C ARG A 88 -19.43 1.09 5.44
N GLN A 89 -19.33 1.69 6.63
CA GLN A 89 -20.38 2.53 7.23
C GLN A 89 -20.21 4.02 6.87
N GLY A 90 -19.20 4.36 6.06
CA GLY A 90 -18.86 5.76 5.73
C GLY A 90 -18.26 6.53 6.92
N ILE A 91 -17.77 5.83 7.95
CA ILE A 91 -17.20 6.45 9.15
C ILE A 91 -15.68 6.45 9.02
N GLU A 92 -15.08 7.64 8.98
CA GLU A 92 -13.63 7.79 9.06
C GLU A 92 -13.19 7.87 10.53
N VAL A 93 -12.14 7.13 10.88
CA VAL A 93 -11.55 7.15 12.22
C VAL A 93 -10.09 7.61 12.19
N PRO A 94 -9.59 8.22 13.28
CA PRO A 94 -8.18 8.61 13.38
C PRO A 94 -7.25 7.40 13.25
N ARG A 95 -6.18 7.58 12.46
CA ARG A 95 -5.17 6.55 12.20
C ARG A 95 -3.80 7.18 12.35
N GLU A 96 -2.98 6.58 13.21
CA GLU A 96 -1.60 7.00 13.39
C GLU A 96 -0.74 6.49 12.23
N ALA A 97 0.23 7.31 11.84
CA ALA A 97 1.29 6.88 10.94
C ALA A 97 2.14 5.80 11.63
N ARG A 98 2.66 4.88 10.83
CA ARG A 98 3.49 3.77 11.30
C ARG A 98 4.78 3.73 10.50
N PRO A 99 5.92 3.46 11.15
CA PRO A 99 7.18 3.31 10.44
C PRO A 99 7.15 2.04 9.60
N ILE A 100 7.55 2.19 8.35
CA ILE A 100 7.85 1.10 7.42
C ILE A 100 9.21 1.38 6.77
N THR A 101 9.84 0.33 6.26
CA THR A 101 11.10 0.45 5.52
C THR A 101 10.89 -0.10 4.13
N VAL A 102 11.18 0.71 3.12
CA VAL A 102 11.29 0.27 1.72
C VAL A 102 12.76 0.02 1.42
N TYR A 103 13.14 -1.26 1.45
CA TYR A 103 14.51 -1.71 1.22
C TYR A 103 14.93 -1.49 -0.24
N GLU A 104 14.01 -1.74 -1.17
CA GLU A 104 14.26 -1.55 -2.60
C GLU A 104 12.97 -1.13 -3.31
N LEU A 105 13.10 -0.19 -4.24
CA LEU A 105 12.05 0.24 -5.15
C LEU A 105 12.60 0.28 -6.57
N LEU A 106 12.11 -0.58 -7.45
CA LEU A 106 12.53 -0.63 -8.85
C LEU A 106 11.45 -0.02 -9.72
N PHE A 107 11.83 0.98 -10.51
CA PHE A 107 11.04 1.46 -11.63
C PHE A 107 11.14 0.45 -12.77
N ILE A 108 10.02 -0.13 -13.19
CA ILE A 108 10.00 -1.16 -14.25
C ILE A 108 9.64 -0.52 -15.59
N ARG A 109 8.49 0.15 -15.66
CA ARG A 109 8.02 0.85 -16.87
C ARG A 109 6.98 1.91 -16.54
N HIS A 110 6.82 2.87 -17.45
CA HIS A 110 5.73 3.83 -17.47
C HIS A 110 5.23 3.93 -18.92
N GLU A 111 4.00 3.50 -19.15
CA GLU A 111 3.38 3.41 -20.48
C GLU A 111 1.96 3.94 -20.43
N GLY A 112 1.69 5.04 -21.14
CA GLY A 112 0.42 5.74 -21.02
C GLY A 112 0.16 6.20 -19.59
N ASP A 113 -0.97 5.78 -19.02
CA ASP A 113 -1.35 6.07 -17.63
C ASP A 113 -0.95 4.95 -16.65
N GLU A 114 -0.21 3.93 -17.09
CA GLU A 114 0.22 2.83 -16.22
C GLU A 114 1.68 2.99 -15.76
N LEU A 115 1.90 2.85 -14.46
CA LEU A 115 3.21 2.83 -13.84
C LEU A 115 3.43 1.48 -13.15
N GLU A 116 4.45 0.74 -13.59
CA GLU A 116 4.83 -0.54 -12.98
C GLU A 116 6.08 -0.40 -12.11
N LEU A 117 5.98 -0.89 -10.88
CA LEU A 117 7.03 -0.85 -9.87
C LEU A 117 7.21 -2.22 -9.21
N GLU A 118 8.44 -2.52 -8.81
CA GLU A 118 8.72 -3.61 -7.86
C GLU A 118 9.17 -3.03 -6.52
N VAL A 119 8.59 -3.50 -5.43
CA VAL A 119 8.82 -2.96 -4.09
C VAL A 119 9.18 -4.09 -3.14
N HIS A 120 10.31 -3.94 -2.44
CA HIS A 120 10.74 -4.79 -1.34
C HIS A 120 10.67 -3.99 -0.05
N CYS A 121 9.85 -4.44 0.90
CA CYS A 121 9.53 -3.67 2.08
C CYS A 121 9.40 -4.53 3.34
N SER A 122 9.46 -3.87 4.50
CA SER A 122 9.22 -4.48 5.79
C SER A 122 7.76 -4.92 5.96
N LYS A 123 7.50 -5.72 7.01
CA LYS A 123 6.16 -6.17 7.38
C LYS A 123 5.20 -5.00 7.58
N GLY A 124 3.91 -5.22 7.32
CA GLY A 124 2.87 -4.23 7.60
C GLY A 124 2.77 -3.09 6.59
N THR A 125 3.64 -3.06 5.58
CA THR A 125 3.53 -2.14 4.43
C THR A 125 2.29 -2.46 3.61
N LEU A 126 1.41 -1.47 3.43
CA LEU A 126 0.27 -1.54 2.54
C LEU A 126 0.64 -0.94 1.18
N HIS A 127 0.45 -1.72 0.11
CA HIS A 127 0.69 -1.28 -1.28
C HIS A 127 -0.40 -0.34 -1.77
N SER A 128 -1.62 -0.53 -1.27
CA SER A 128 -2.79 0.32 -1.48
C SER A 128 -2.75 1.45 -0.45
N HIS A 129 -2.02 2.53 -0.76
CA HIS A 129 -1.92 3.70 0.10
C HIS A 129 -2.59 4.92 -0.53
N HIS A 130 -3.33 5.67 0.28
CA HIS A 130 -3.88 6.97 -0.10
C HIS A 130 -2.81 8.05 0.04
N TYR A 131 -2.31 8.57 -1.07
CA TYR A 131 -1.66 9.88 -1.07
C TYR A 131 -2.72 10.95 -1.35
N ARG A 132 -2.69 12.03 -0.54
CA ARG A 132 -3.54 13.20 -0.74
C ARG A 132 -3.06 14.03 -1.93
#